data_AF-A0A257GU13-F1
#
_entry.id   AF-A0A257GU13-F1
#
_cell.length_a   1.000
_cell.length_b   1.000
_cell.length_c   1.000
_cell.angle_alpha   90.00
_cell.angle_beta   90.00
_cell.angle_gamma   90.00
#
_symmetry.space_group_name_H-M   'P 1'
#
loop_
_entity.id
_entity.type
_entity.pdbx_description
1 polymer ?
#
loop_
_entity_poly.entity_id
_entity_poly.type
_entity_poly.pdbx_seq_one_letter_code
_entity_poly.pdbx_strand_id
1 'polypeptide(L)'
;MPHSLKIQLALEDLLADLHHARRHDQLGRLALLAYCEVKGWARLANMPDLADKSLRLFSENPCLTIVEFLKKIDDMIATLELHEQSLQRSNAICSTTVPVLSRFKVHHSIT
;
A
#
# COMPACT_ATOMS: atom_id res chain seq x y z
N MET A 1 -13.59 -10.18 7.85
CA MET A 1 -12.54 -9.98 6.83
C MET A 1 -11.33 -9.21 7.39
N PRO A 2 -10.57 -9.76 8.36
CA PRO A 2 -9.44 -9.05 8.97
C PRO A 2 -8.17 -9.01 8.11
N HIS A 3 -8.04 -9.90 7.11
CA HIS A 3 -6.84 -9.98 6.28
C HIS A 3 -6.75 -8.86 5.23
N SER A 4 -7.87 -8.49 4.60
CA SER A 4 -7.93 -7.41 3.60
C SER A 4 -7.55 -6.05 4.20
N LEU A 5 -8.10 -5.73 5.38
CA LEU A 5 -7.77 -4.48 6.08
C LEU A 5 -6.29 -4.43 6.50
N LYS A 6 -5.71 -5.56 6.93
CA LYS A 6 -4.28 -5.63 7.27
C LYS A 6 -3.39 -5.40 6.05
N ILE A 7 -3.75 -5.96 4.89
CA ILE A 7 -3.01 -5.71 3.64
C ILE A 7 -3.10 -4.23 3.25
N GLN A 8 -4.27 -3.62 3.40
CA GLN A 8 -4.46 -2.19 3.09
C GLN A 8 -3.62 -1.30 4.02
N LEU A 9 -3.71 -1.49 5.33
CA LEU A 9 -2.93 -0.68 6.28
C LEU A 9 -1.42 -0.85 6.05
N ALA A 10 -0.95 -2.07 5.77
CA ALA A 10 0.44 -2.31 5.44
C ALA A 10 0.87 -1.61 4.13
N LEU A 11 -0.04 -1.45 3.15
CA LEU A 11 0.21 -0.67 1.94
C LEU A 11 0.34 0.82 2.25
N GLU A 12 -0.56 1.35 3.08
CA GLU A 12 -0.56 2.76 3.50
C GLU A 12 0.73 3.12 4.23
N ASP A 13 1.16 2.28 5.18
CA ASP A 13 2.43 2.45 5.90
C ASP A 13 3.63 2.40 4.95
N LEU A 14 3.66 1.44 4.01
CA LEU A 14 4.72 1.31 3.01
C LEU A 14 4.78 2.52 2.07
N LEU A 15 3.63 3.02 1.60
CA LEU A 15 3.55 4.22 0.76
C LEU A 15 4.06 5.45 1.51
N ALA A 16 3.65 5.63 2.78
CA ALA A 16 4.13 6.72 3.62
C ALA A 16 5.67 6.69 3.75
N ASP A 17 6.23 5.49 3.96
CA ASP A 17 7.67 5.29 4.05
C ASP A 17 8.42 5.56 2.74
N LEU A 18 7.88 5.11 1.61
CA LEU A 18 8.44 5.36 0.28
C LEU A 18 8.44 6.86 -0.04
N HIS A 19 7.32 7.55 0.18
CA HIS A 19 7.24 8.99 -0.03
C HIS A 19 8.19 9.75 0.90
N HIS A 20 8.28 9.36 2.17
CA HIS A 20 9.21 9.99 3.10
C HIS A 20 10.65 9.83 2.63
N ALA A 21 11.07 8.60 2.29
CA ALA A 21 12.40 8.33 1.78
C ALA A 21 12.70 9.08 0.47
N ARG A 22 11.70 9.17 -0.41
CA ARG A 22 11.81 9.83 -1.72
C ARG A 22 11.99 11.34 -1.61
N ARG A 23 11.27 12.00 -0.69
CA ARG A 23 11.41 13.46 -0.45
C ARG A 23 12.75 13.86 0.16
N HIS A 24 13.43 12.92 0.81
CA HIS A 24 14.72 13.15 1.47
C HIS A 24 15.89 12.48 0.73
N ASP A 25 15.66 12.01 -0.50
CA ASP A 25 16.65 11.32 -1.35
C ASP A 25 17.44 10.21 -0.61
N GLN A 26 16.75 9.47 0.26
CA GLN A 26 17.34 8.38 1.04
C GLN A 26 17.52 7.13 0.17
N LEU A 27 18.49 7.14 -0.75
CA LEU A 27 18.68 6.11 -1.78
C LEU A 27 18.77 4.68 -1.21
N GLY A 28 19.56 4.49 -0.13
CA GLY A 28 19.67 3.19 0.52
C GLY A 28 18.36 2.70 1.13
N ARG A 29 17.57 3.62 1.70
CA ARG A 29 16.24 3.30 2.25
C ARG A 29 15.25 2.99 1.13
N LEU A 30 15.25 3.77 0.05
CA LEU A 30 14.44 3.49 -1.14
C LEU A 30 14.76 2.11 -1.73
N ALA A 31 16.04 1.75 -1.81
CA ALA A 31 16.44 0.44 -2.30
C ALA A 31 15.90 -0.70 -1.42
N LEU A 32 16.03 -0.56 -0.09
CA LEU A 32 15.51 -1.53 0.87
C LEU A 32 13.98 -1.67 0.77
N LEU A 33 13.25 -0.55 0.79
CA LEU A 33 11.79 -0.54 0.71
C LEU A 33 11.31 -1.15 -0.62
N ALA A 34 11.91 -0.74 -1.74
CA ALA A 34 11.52 -1.20 -3.05
C ALA A 34 11.84 -2.69 -3.29
N TYR A 35 12.89 -3.24 -2.68
CA TYR A 35 13.25 -4.65 -2.84
C TYR A 35 12.57 -5.58 -1.82
N CYS A 36 12.66 -5.25 -0.54
CA CYS A 36 12.20 -6.12 0.55
C CYS A 36 10.71 -5.93 0.82
N GLU A 37 10.30 -4.70 1.09
CA GLU A 37 8.96 -4.42 1.60
C GLU A 37 7.91 -4.50 0.49
N VAL A 38 8.17 -3.92 -0.69
CA VAL A 38 7.25 -4.01 -1.85
C VAL A 38 7.04 -5.45 -2.26
N LYS A 39 8.10 -6.26 -2.34
CA LYS A 39 8.01 -7.69 -2.66
C LYS A 39 7.24 -8.47 -1.60
N GLY A 40 7.50 -8.18 -0.31
CA GLY A 40 6.80 -8.80 0.81
C GLY A 40 5.30 -8.50 0.78
N TRP A 41 4.95 -7.23 0.63
CA TRP A 41 3.57 -6.78 0.50
C TRP A 41 2.87 -7.39 -0.72
N ALA A 42 3.52 -7.34 -1.90
CA ALA A 42 2.96 -7.89 -3.13
C ALA A 42 2.63 -9.37 -3.04
N ARG A 43 3.47 -10.16 -2.34
CA ARG A 43 3.19 -11.58 -2.07
C ARG A 43 1.97 -11.77 -1.17
N LEU A 44 1.82 -10.96 -0.12
CA LEU A 44 0.66 -11.00 0.77
C LEU A 44 -0.63 -10.56 0.05
N ALA A 45 -0.52 -9.62 -0.88
CA ALA A 45 -1.62 -9.11 -1.71
C ALA A 45 -1.94 -10.00 -2.93
N ASN A 46 -1.21 -11.11 -3.12
CA ASN A 46 -1.31 -12.00 -4.28
C ASN A 46 -1.09 -11.30 -5.64
N MET A 47 -0.09 -10.43 -5.70
CA MET A 47 0.29 -9.65 -6.88
C MET A 47 1.69 -10.04 -7.38
N PRO A 48 1.81 -11.17 -8.12
CA PRO A 48 3.11 -11.70 -8.55
C PRO A 48 3.87 -10.73 -9.47
N ASP A 49 3.17 -10.05 -10.38
CA ASP A 49 3.78 -9.12 -11.33
C ASP A 49 4.53 -7.96 -10.64
N LEU A 50 3.99 -7.47 -9.52
CA LEU A 50 4.64 -6.41 -8.74
C LEU A 50 5.83 -6.93 -7.93
N ALA A 51 5.72 -8.14 -7.39
CA ALA A 51 6.84 -8.80 -6.71
C ALA A 51 8.01 -9.05 -7.67
N ASP A 52 7.72 -9.45 -8.91
CA ASP A 52 8.71 -9.65 -9.96
C ASP A 52 9.29 -8.32 -10.45
N LYS A 53 8.46 -7.28 -10.65
CA LYS A 53 8.94 -5.93 -11.01
C LYS A 53 9.91 -5.38 -9.96
N SER A 54 9.62 -5.58 -8.68
CA SER A 54 10.52 -5.24 -7.56
C SER A 54 11.86 -5.98 -7.65
N LEU A 55 11.84 -7.30 -7.89
CA LEU A 55 13.05 -8.11 -8.03
C LEU A 55 13.92 -7.64 -9.21
N ARG A 56 13.32 -7.50 -10.40
CA ARG A 56 14.02 -7.20 -11.65
C ARG A 56 14.71 -5.83 -11.65
N LEU A 57 14.22 -4.89 -10.84
CA LEU A 57 14.86 -3.58 -10.64
C LEU A 57 16.29 -3.71 -10.12
N PHE A 58 16.59 -4.75 -9.33
CA PHE A 58 17.89 -4.96 -8.70
C PHE A 58 18.69 -6.13 -9.30
N SER A 59 18.03 -7.15 -9.87
CA SER A 59 18.71 -8.36 -10.34
C SER A 59 19.03 -8.37 -11.84
N GLU A 60 18.22 -7.72 -12.68
CA GLU A 60 18.32 -7.85 -14.14
C GLU A 60 18.67 -6.54 -14.85
N ASN A 61 18.19 -5.40 -14.34
CA ASN A 61 18.42 -4.09 -14.96
C ASN A 61 18.94 -3.08 -13.91
N PRO A 62 20.20 -3.25 -13.46
CA PRO A 62 20.79 -2.36 -12.47
C PRO A 62 20.76 -0.93 -13.01
N CYS A 63 20.30 0.00 -12.17
CA CYS A 63 20.22 1.40 -12.56
C CYS A 63 21.64 1.97 -12.72
N LEU A 64 21.92 2.61 -13.85
CA LEU A 64 23.24 3.17 -14.12
C LEU A 64 23.39 4.59 -13.56
N THR A 65 22.27 5.24 -13.25
CA THR A 65 22.23 6.58 -12.68
C THR A 65 21.22 6.68 -11.55
N ILE A 66 21.44 7.65 -10.66
CA ILE A 66 20.48 7.99 -9.59
C ILE A 66 19.15 8.44 -10.19
N VAL A 67 19.16 9.21 -11.27
CA VAL A 67 17.95 9.69 -11.95
C VAL A 67 17.11 8.53 -12.48
N GLU A 68 17.75 7.53 -13.10
CA GLU A 68 17.06 6.32 -13.57
C GLU A 68 16.47 5.52 -12.41
N PHE A 69 17.23 5.37 -11.32
CA PHE A 69 16.75 4.71 -10.11
C PHE A 69 15.52 5.41 -9.54
N LEU A 70 15.59 6.72 -9.33
CA LEU A 70 14.49 7.52 -8.80
C LEU A 70 13.26 7.46 -9.70
N LYS A 71 13.44 7.48 -11.03
CA LYS A 71 12.32 7.31 -11.97
C LYS A 71 11.63 5.95 -11.80
N LYS A 72 12.39 4.85 -11.69
CA LYS A 72 11.81 3.52 -11.46
C LYS A 72 11.11 3.42 -10.10
N ILE A 73 11.61 4.12 -9.08
CA ILE A 73 10.94 4.25 -7.78
C ILE A 73 9.63 5.04 -7.93
N ASP A 74 9.62 6.16 -8.64
CA ASP A 74 8.44 6.98 -8.87
C ASP A 74 7.35 6.18 -9.62
N ASP A 75 7.74 5.41 -10.65
CA ASP A 75 6.83 4.49 -11.37
C ASP A 75 6.25 3.39 -10.45
N MET A 76 7.02 2.94 -9.46
CA MET A 76 6.61 1.94 -8.50
C MET A 76 5.63 2.51 -7.47
N ILE A 77 5.91 3.71 -6.94
CA ILE A 77 5.02 4.44 -6.05
C ILE A 77 3.67 4.66 -6.73
N ALA A 78 3.67 5.17 -7.98
CA ALA A 78 2.43 5.37 -8.74
C ALA A 78 1.64 4.07 -8.96
N THR A 79 2.33 2.93 -9.16
CA THR A 79 1.66 1.62 -9.26
C THR A 79 0.98 1.26 -7.93
N LEU A 80 1.68 1.42 -6.80
CA LEU A 80 1.16 1.11 -5.46
C LEU A 80 -0.03 2.01 -5.09
N GLU A 81 0.01 3.30 -5.40
CA GLU A 81 -1.08 4.25 -5.19
C GLU A 81 -2.36 3.83 -5.94
N LEU A 82 -2.23 3.32 -7.17
CA LEU A 82 -3.37 2.79 -7.93
C LEU A 82 -4.01 1.58 -7.22
N HIS A 83 -3.19 0.71 -6.62
CA HIS A 83 -3.69 -0.42 -5.84
C HIS A 83 -4.36 0.02 -4.53
N GLU A 84 -3.80 1.01 -3.84
CA GLU A 84 -4.39 1.60 -2.64
C GLU A 84 -5.80 2.14 -2.93
N GLN A 85 -5.93 2.95 -3.99
CA GLN A 85 -7.23 3.48 -4.42
C GLN A 85 -8.22 2.38 -4.78
N SER A 86 -7.77 1.30 -5.43
CA SER A 86 -8.63 0.17 -5.74
C SER A 86 -9.13 -0.54 -4.48
N LEU A 87 -8.25 -0.77 -3.49
CA LEU A 87 -8.60 -1.41 -2.22
C LEU A 87 -9.58 -0.56 -1.41
N GLN A 88 -9.36 0.76 -1.36
CA GLN A 88 -10.25 1.71 -0.69
C GLN A 88 -11.66 1.69 -1.30
N ARG A 89 -11.77 1.68 -2.63
CA ARG A 89 -13.06 1.56 -3.34
C ARG A 89 -13.77 0.26 -3.00
N SER A 90 -13.07 -0.87 -3.04
CA SER A 90 -13.64 -2.18 -2.69
C SER A 90 -14.16 -2.24 -1.25
N ASN A 91 -13.44 -1.64 -0.29
CA ASN A 91 -13.86 -1.60 1.11
C ASN A 91 -15.05 -0.64 1.34
N ALA A 92 -15.12 0.49 0.63
CA ALA A 92 -16.26 1.41 0.69
C ALA A 92 -17.58 0.79 0.19
N ILE A 93 -17.49 -0.03 -0.87
CA ILE A 93 -18.64 -0.76 -1.44
C ILE A 93 -19.10 -1.88 -0.50
N CYS A 94 -18.17 -2.56 0.17
CA CYS A 94 -18.53 -3.63 1.12
C CYS A 94 -19.16 -3.05 2.40
N SER A 95 -18.71 -1.87 2.85
CA SER A 95 -19.24 -1.19 4.03
C SER A 95 -20.67 -0.64 3.87
N THR A 96 -21.19 -0.53 2.64
CA THR A 96 -22.55 0.00 2.36
C THR A 96 -23.65 -1.07 2.39
N THR A 97 -23.33 -2.35 2.64
CA THR A 97 -24.31 -3.45 2.74
C THR A 97 -24.74 -3.81 4.16
N VAL A 98 -24.36 -3.02 5.17
CA VAL A 98 -24.92 -3.15 6.52
C VAL A 98 -25.94 -2.03 6.75
N PRO A 99 -27.26 -2.30 6.79
CA PRO A 99 -28.16 -1.38 7.45
C PRO A 99 -27.79 -1.46 8.93
N VAL A 100 -27.06 -0.46 9.43
CA VAL A 100 -26.96 -0.21 10.86
C VAL A 100 -28.37 0.17 11.32
N LEU A 101 -29.12 -0.85 11.71
CA LEU A 101 -30.43 -0.69 12.33
C LEU A 101 -30.20 0.03 13.66
N SER A 102 -30.56 1.30 13.66
CA SER A 102 -30.72 2.12 14.84
C SER A 102 -31.72 1.45 15.80
N ARG A 103 -31.29 1.04 16.99
CA ARG A 103 -32.12 0.61 18.14
C ARG A 103 -31.15 0.37 19.31
N PHE A 104 -31.18 1.00 20.48
CA PHE A 104 -32.22 1.64 21.25
C PHE A 104 -31.59 2.77 22.10
N LYS A 105 -32.17 3.97 22.10
CA LYS A 105 -31.98 4.94 23.18
C LYS A 105 -33.13 4.72 24.15
N VAL A 106 -32.94 3.91 25.19
CA VAL A 106 -33.87 3.84 26.33
C VAL A 106 -33.47 4.97 27.26
N HIS A 107 -34.08 6.15 27.09
CA HIS A 107 -34.12 7.13 28.17
C HIS A 107 -35.22 6.68 29.14
N HIS A 108 -34.81 6.09 30.26
CA HIS A 108 -35.69 5.96 31.42
C HIS A 108 -35.92 7.38 31.97
N SER A 109 -37.17 7.86 31.91
CA SER A 109 -37.65 8.88 32.83
C SER A 109 -37.81 8.22 34.19
N ILE A 110 -37.17 8.77 35.22
CA ILE A 110 -37.64 8.59 36.59
C ILE A 110 -37.71 9.99 37.22
N THR A 111 -38.86 10.19 37.81
CA THR A 111 -39.47 11.32 38.53
C THR A 111 -38.55 12.15 39.40
#